data_AF-A0A953QQS8-F1
#
_entry.id   AF-A0A953QQS8-F1
#
_cell.length_a   1.000
_cell.length_b   1.000
_cell.length_c   1.000
_cell.angle_alpha   90.00
_cell.angle_beta   90.00
_cell.angle_gamma   90.00
#
_symmetry.space_group_name_H-M   'P 1'
#
loop_
_entity.id
_entity.type
_entity.pdbx_description
1 polymer ?
#
loop_
_entity_poly.entity_id
_entity_poly.type
_entity_poly.pdbx_seq_one_letter_code
_entity_poly.pdbx_strand_id
1 'polypeptide(L)'
;VDGSNPETEWKGLLSVEETPHLRNPKSGWLFNVNNAPWWGAGESSLRKEDFPAYVENGGESARGLHAIRVLQGKKDFTLDSLITAAYDSYLPWFEKTLPALIKAWDNAPGPMKTKLADQIAVLRAWDYRWSKDSVATSLGVFWGEDVRRRAANGGGRGGANEETISKASPDVLLESLASASDKLTADFGSWKTPWGEINRFQRLTSDIVQPFNDSGPSIPVMFTSSAYGSLASFGARAYPGTKKWYGTSGNSFVAVVEFGPKVRAKAVTAGGESGHVSSKHFNDEAQRYATGNLRDVYFYKEQLKGHTEREYHPGN
;
A
#
# COMPACT_ATOMS: atom_id res chain seq x y z
N VAL A 1 -9.47 14.65 -28.63
CA VAL A 1 -9.54 14.26 -30.06
C VAL A 1 -10.40 15.28 -30.77
N ASP A 2 -10.10 15.62 -32.03
CA ASP A 2 -10.86 16.62 -32.79
C ASP A 2 -12.15 16.01 -33.36
N GLY A 3 -13.29 16.38 -32.77
CA GLY A 3 -14.60 15.83 -33.15
C GLY A 3 -15.14 16.30 -34.51
N SER A 4 -14.43 17.16 -35.24
CA SER A 4 -14.77 17.55 -36.60
C SER A 4 -14.08 16.71 -37.68
N ASN A 5 -13.10 15.90 -37.29
CA ASN A 5 -12.34 15.05 -38.20
C ASN A 5 -12.89 13.61 -38.19
N PRO A 6 -13.53 13.13 -39.28
CA PRO A 6 -14.08 11.77 -39.34
C PRO A 6 -13.02 10.67 -39.23
N GLU A 7 -11.74 10.96 -39.50
CA GLU A 7 -10.65 10.00 -39.27
C GLU A 7 -10.41 9.68 -37.79
N THR A 8 -10.97 10.48 -36.88
CA THR A 8 -10.90 10.25 -35.43
C THR A 8 -12.08 9.45 -34.88
N GLU A 9 -13.03 9.06 -35.74
CA GLU A 9 -14.14 8.17 -35.38
C GLU A 9 -13.59 6.79 -34.99
N TRP A 10 -14.03 6.27 -33.85
CA TRP A 10 -13.57 4.97 -33.35
C TRP A 10 -14.14 3.86 -34.22
N LYS A 11 -13.31 2.87 -34.57
CA LYS A 11 -13.63 1.85 -35.60
C LYS A 11 -14.22 0.56 -35.02
N GLY A 12 -14.59 0.57 -33.74
CA GLY A 12 -15.05 -0.59 -32.99
C GLY A 12 -14.34 -0.72 -31.64
N LEU A 13 -14.72 -1.76 -30.89
CA LEU A 13 -14.08 -2.16 -29.65
C LEU A 13 -13.12 -3.33 -29.91
N LEU A 14 -12.08 -3.46 -29.09
CA LEU A 14 -11.25 -4.66 -29.07
C LEU A 14 -12.08 -5.85 -28.59
N SER A 15 -11.89 -7.00 -29.23
CA SER A 15 -12.29 -8.31 -28.73
C SER A 15 -11.47 -8.71 -27.49
N VAL A 16 -11.93 -9.73 -26.77
CA VAL A 16 -11.18 -10.28 -25.63
C VAL A 16 -9.82 -10.80 -26.08
N GLU A 17 -9.74 -11.38 -27.28
CA GLU A 17 -8.52 -11.91 -27.88
C GLU A 17 -7.52 -10.82 -28.27
N GLU A 18 -8.00 -9.61 -28.59
CA GLU A 18 -7.15 -8.46 -28.91
C GLU A 18 -6.68 -7.69 -27.65
N THR A 19 -7.23 -8.00 -26.47
CA THR A 19 -6.80 -7.40 -25.20
C THR A 19 -5.59 -8.13 -24.60
N PRO A 20 -4.75 -7.46 -23.78
CA PRO A 20 -3.63 -8.10 -23.10
C PRO A 20 -4.08 -9.30 -22.24
N HIS A 21 -3.81 -10.50 -22.73
CA HIS A 21 -4.17 -11.75 -22.06
C HIS A 21 -2.94 -12.66 -21.87
N LEU A 22 -2.84 -13.36 -20.75
CA LEU A 22 -1.73 -14.29 -20.51
C LEU A 22 -2.23 -15.49 -19.73
N ARG A 23 -1.98 -16.69 -20.25
CA ARG A 23 -2.42 -17.96 -19.67
C ARG A 23 -1.24 -18.86 -19.41
N ASN A 24 -1.18 -19.43 -18.20
CA ASN A 24 -0.17 -20.40 -17.78
C ASN A 24 1.27 -19.99 -18.15
N PRO A 25 1.74 -18.79 -17.74
CA PRO A 25 3.09 -18.36 -18.04
C PRO A 25 4.14 -19.32 -17.44
N LYS A 26 5.31 -19.43 -18.07
CA LYS A 26 6.40 -20.30 -17.60
C LYS A 26 6.90 -19.93 -16.19
N SER A 27 6.72 -18.68 -15.78
CA SER A 27 6.99 -18.20 -14.42
C SER A 27 6.15 -18.88 -13.34
N GLY A 28 4.98 -19.43 -13.70
CA GLY A 28 4.07 -20.12 -12.77
C GLY A 28 3.19 -19.18 -11.93
N TRP A 29 3.22 -17.87 -12.19
CA TRP A 29 2.41 -16.88 -11.49
C TRP A 29 1.98 -15.72 -12.39
N LEU A 30 0.91 -15.06 -11.98
CA LEU A 30 0.41 -13.82 -12.54
C LEU A 30 0.11 -12.85 -11.39
N PHE A 31 0.41 -11.56 -11.56
CA PHE A 31 -0.09 -10.52 -10.66
C PHE A 31 -0.49 -9.27 -11.44
N ASN A 32 -1.35 -8.47 -10.82
CA ASN A 32 -1.56 -7.09 -11.20
C ASN A 32 -1.76 -6.26 -9.93
N VAL A 33 -1.07 -5.12 -9.85
CA VAL A 33 -1.21 -4.18 -8.73
C VAL A 33 -1.50 -2.77 -9.24
N ASN A 34 -2.34 -2.68 -10.29
CA ASN A 34 -2.68 -1.48 -11.04
C ASN A 34 -1.53 -0.90 -11.90
N ASN A 35 -0.44 -1.64 -12.05
CA ASN A 35 0.59 -1.40 -13.06
C ASN A 35 0.14 -1.93 -14.44
N ALA A 36 0.80 -1.48 -15.50
CA ALA A 36 0.58 -2.03 -16.84
C ALA A 36 0.96 -3.52 -16.90
N PRO A 37 0.35 -4.32 -17.80
CA PRO A 37 0.47 -5.78 -17.78
C PRO A 37 1.84 -6.31 -18.21
N TRP A 38 2.75 -5.43 -18.64
CA TRP A 38 4.08 -5.74 -19.20
C TRP A 38 5.04 -6.38 -18.19
N TRP A 39 4.67 -6.43 -16.91
CA TRP A 39 5.45 -7.02 -15.83
C TRP A 39 4.70 -8.09 -15.03
N GLY A 40 3.46 -8.41 -15.42
CA GLY A 40 2.53 -9.24 -14.64
C GLY A 40 2.96 -10.70 -14.46
N ALA A 41 4.01 -11.17 -15.15
CA ALA A 41 4.52 -12.54 -15.07
C ALA A 41 6.06 -12.63 -15.08
N GLY A 42 6.77 -11.56 -14.69
CA GLY A 42 8.23 -11.53 -14.71
C GLY A 42 8.77 -11.68 -16.14
N GLU A 43 9.75 -12.56 -16.37
CA GLU A 43 10.28 -12.82 -17.72
C GLU A 43 9.25 -13.41 -18.69
N SER A 44 8.13 -13.95 -18.19
CA SER A 44 7.04 -14.49 -19.02
C SER A 44 5.97 -13.45 -19.37
N SER A 45 6.19 -12.17 -19.06
CA SER A 45 5.20 -11.11 -19.27
C SER A 45 4.96 -10.81 -20.75
N LEU A 46 3.82 -10.17 -21.03
CA LEU A 46 3.49 -9.65 -22.36
C LEU A 46 4.46 -8.54 -22.78
N ARG A 47 4.78 -8.48 -24.06
CA ARG A 47 5.61 -7.39 -24.62
C ARG A 47 4.71 -6.25 -25.05
N LYS A 48 5.06 -5.03 -24.66
CA LYS A 48 4.27 -3.83 -24.98
C LYS A 48 4.14 -3.64 -26.49
N GLU A 49 5.19 -3.95 -27.23
CA GLU A 49 5.31 -3.76 -28.68
C GLU A 49 4.37 -4.68 -29.49
N ASP A 50 3.82 -5.73 -28.85
CA ASP A 50 2.86 -6.63 -29.47
C ASP A 50 1.43 -6.05 -29.48
N PHE A 51 1.20 -4.88 -28.85
CA PHE A 51 -0.11 -4.25 -28.73
C PHE A 51 -0.10 -2.82 -29.29
N PRO A 52 -1.24 -2.32 -29.84
CA PRO A 52 -1.36 -0.93 -30.24
C PRO A 52 -1.07 0.04 -29.07
N ALA A 53 -0.43 1.17 -29.39
CA ALA A 53 0.01 2.14 -28.38
C ALA A 53 -1.12 2.75 -27.54
N TYR A 54 -2.38 2.66 -27.96
CA TYR A 54 -3.53 3.15 -27.20
C TYR A 54 -4.06 2.16 -26.16
N VAL A 55 -3.62 0.88 -26.17
CA VAL A 55 -4.17 -0.18 -25.31
C VAL A 55 -3.82 0.07 -23.85
N GLU A 56 -2.56 0.35 -23.55
CA GLU A 56 -2.09 0.64 -22.20
C GLU A 56 -0.79 1.44 -22.24
N ASN A 57 -0.78 2.54 -21.48
CA ASN A 57 0.36 3.47 -21.38
C ASN A 57 0.87 3.63 -19.94
N GLY A 58 0.30 2.90 -19.00
CA GLY A 58 0.75 2.82 -17.63
C GLY A 58 2.20 2.35 -17.51
N GLY A 59 2.82 2.74 -16.40
CA GLY A 59 4.16 2.32 -16.03
C GLY A 59 4.16 1.22 -14.99
N GLU A 60 5.37 0.86 -14.56
CA GLU A 60 5.58 0.07 -13.36
C GLU A 60 5.53 0.97 -12.10
N SER A 61 5.27 0.36 -10.96
CA SER A 61 5.19 0.96 -9.64
C SER A 61 6.13 0.26 -8.65
N ALA A 62 6.50 0.94 -7.57
CA ALA A 62 7.24 0.32 -6.47
C ALA A 62 6.53 -0.93 -5.91
N ARG A 63 5.20 -0.99 -5.94
CA ARG A 63 4.42 -2.15 -5.47
C ARG A 63 4.51 -3.33 -6.43
N GLY A 64 4.57 -3.09 -7.75
CA GLY A 64 4.75 -4.15 -8.73
C GLY A 64 6.17 -4.72 -8.67
N LEU A 65 7.18 -3.86 -8.47
CA LEU A 65 8.55 -4.32 -8.18
C LEU A 65 8.61 -5.17 -6.91
N HIS A 66 7.84 -4.83 -5.87
CA HIS A 66 7.73 -5.66 -4.67
C HIS A 66 7.07 -7.00 -4.97
N ALA A 67 5.94 -7.01 -5.70
CA ALA A 67 5.24 -8.23 -6.07
C ALA A 67 6.16 -9.20 -6.82
N ILE A 68 6.94 -8.72 -7.79
CA ILE A 68 7.94 -9.53 -8.50
C ILE A 68 8.92 -10.16 -7.51
N ARG A 69 9.47 -9.40 -6.55
CA ARG A 69 10.47 -9.92 -5.60
C ARG A 69 9.96 -11.08 -4.75
N VAL A 70 8.69 -11.04 -4.31
CA VAL A 70 8.13 -12.09 -3.45
C VAL A 70 7.61 -13.30 -4.24
N LEU A 71 7.35 -13.15 -5.54
CA LEU A 71 6.87 -14.20 -6.43
C LEU A 71 8.00 -14.89 -7.22
N GLN A 72 9.01 -14.13 -7.64
CA GLN A 72 10.07 -14.62 -8.51
C GLN A 72 10.86 -15.75 -7.85
N GLY A 73 11.05 -16.85 -8.60
CA GLY A 73 11.77 -18.03 -8.13
C GLY A 73 11.01 -18.93 -7.15
N LYS A 74 9.88 -18.49 -6.61
CA LYS A 74 9.08 -19.27 -5.67
C LYS A 74 8.10 -20.20 -6.40
N LYS A 75 8.04 -21.47 -5.97
CA LYS A 75 7.24 -22.53 -6.65
C LYS A 75 6.36 -23.35 -5.72
N ASP A 76 6.54 -23.18 -4.41
CA ASP A 76 6.00 -24.02 -3.34
C ASP A 76 5.11 -23.19 -2.40
N PHE A 77 4.27 -22.33 -2.98
CA PHE A 77 3.33 -21.54 -2.19
C PHE A 77 2.37 -22.46 -1.42
N THR A 78 2.26 -22.16 -0.12
CA THR A 78 1.17 -22.61 0.75
C THR A 78 0.27 -21.41 1.01
N LEU A 79 -0.91 -21.63 1.60
CA LEU A 79 -1.76 -20.51 2.06
C LEU A 79 -0.97 -19.53 2.94
N ASP A 80 -0.26 -20.04 3.95
CA ASP A 80 0.48 -19.20 4.89
C ASP A 80 1.68 -18.52 4.22
N SER A 81 2.40 -19.21 3.33
CA SER A 81 3.55 -18.60 2.66
C SER A 81 3.16 -17.57 1.59
N LEU A 82 1.92 -17.63 1.08
CA LEU A 82 1.32 -16.61 0.22
C LEU A 82 0.80 -15.42 1.04
N ILE A 83 0.20 -15.66 2.21
CA ILE A 83 -0.15 -14.58 3.16
C ILE A 83 1.11 -13.83 3.58
N THR A 84 2.17 -14.53 3.97
CA THR A 84 3.46 -13.90 4.31
C THR A 84 4.01 -13.06 3.17
N ALA A 85 3.90 -13.53 1.92
CA ALA A 85 4.31 -12.74 0.76
C ALA A 85 3.44 -11.49 0.57
N ALA A 86 2.12 -11.59 0.72
CA ALA A 86 1.19 -10.47 0.59
C ALA A 86 1.37 -9.40 1.68
N TYR A 87 1.90 -9.78 2.85
CA TYR A 87 2.22 -8.90 3.98
C TYR A 87 3.73 -8.67 4.15
N ASP A 88 4.57 -9.00 3.16
CA ASP A 88 5.99 -8.63 3.22
C ASP A 88 6.11 -7.12 3.38
N SER A 89 6.95 -6.71 4.33
CA SER A 89 6.98 -5.34 4.81
C SER A 89 7.92 -4.41 4.06
N TYR A 90 8.62 -4.90 3.04
CA TYR A 90 9.62 -4.14 2.33
C TYR A 90 9.01 -2.99 1.49
N LEU A 91 9.74 -1.88 1.37
CA LEU A 91 9.28 -0.68 0.68
C LEU A 91 10.29 -0.23 -0.41
N PRO A 92 10.19 -0.79 -1.64
CA PRO A 92 11.15 -0.51 -2.72
C PRO A 92 11.29 0.96 -3.10
N TRP A 93 10.28 1.78 -2.84
CA TRP A 93 10.35 3.21 -3.12
C TRP A 93 11.47 3.90 -2.32
N PHE A 94 11.67 3.49 -1.07
CA PHE A 94 12.70 4.06 -0.19
C PHE A 94 14.09 3.56 -0.56
N GLU A 95 14.23 2.30 -0.96
CA GLU A 95 15.49 1.76 -1.49
C GLU A 95 16.02 2.60 -2.66
N LYS A 96 15.14 3.06 -3.54
CA LYS A 96 15.51 3.86 -4.72
C LYS A 96 15.80 5.34 -4.39
N THR A 97 15.13 5.90 -3.38
CA THR A 97 15.14 7.36 -3.14
C THR A 97 16.02 7.78 -1.96
N LEU A 98 16.10 6.99 -0.88
CA LEU A 98 16.91 7.32 0.29
C LEU A 98 18.43 7.45 0.03
N PRO A 99 19.05 6.68 -0.89
CA PRO A 99 20.47 6.87 -1.19
C PRO A 99 20.82 8.30 -1.63
N ALA A 100 19.91 8.98 -2.35
CA ALA A 100 20.12 10.37 -2.76
C ALA A 100 20.10 11.33 -1.55
N LEU A 101 19.15 11.15 -0.63
CA LEU A 101 19.08 11.91 0.63
C LEU A 101 20.34 11.69 1.48
N ILE A 102 20.77 10.44 1.64
CA ILE A 102 21.96 10.10 2.44
C ILE A 102 23.21 10.74 1.83
N LYS A 103 23.38 10.64 0.50
CA LYS A 103 24.47 11.29 -0.21
C LYS A 103 24.42 12.82 -0.09
N ALA A 104 23.24 13.43 -0.14
CA ALA A 104 23.08 14.86 0.06
C ALA A 104 23.55 15.27 1.47
N TRP A 105 23.19 14.50 2.50
CA TRP A 105 23.62 14.76 3.88
C TRP A 105 25.12 14.55 4.10
N ASP A 106 25.71 13.49 3.52
CA ASP A 106 27.15 13.21 3.64
C ASP A 106 28.00 14.41 3.17
N ASN A 107 27.54 15.08 2.10
CA ASN A 107 28.18 16.25 1.50
C ASN A 107 27.67 17.59 2.05
N ALA A 108 26.71 17.60 2.98
CA ALA A 108 26.14 18.84 3.50
C ALA A 108 27.15 19.59 4.39
N PRO A 109 27.26 20.91 4.27
CA PRO A 109 28.04 21.72 5.21
C PRO A 109 27.24 22.09 6.46
N GLY A 110 27.98 22.37 7.55
CA GLY A 110 27.52 23.25 8.62
C GLY A 110 26.23 22.81 9.35
N PRO A 111 25.26 23.73 9.61
CA PRO A 111 24.14 23.50 10.51
C PRO A 111 23.18 22.36 10.12
N MET A 112 22.94 22.15 8.83
CA MET A 112 22.01 21.11 8.37
C MET A 112 22.53 19.71 8.66
N LYS A 113 23.85 19.52 8.58
CA LYS A 113 24.50 18.25 8.91
C LYS A 113 24.28 17.91 10.39
N THR A 114 24.46 18.88 11.29
CA THR A 114 24.21 18.71 12.72
C THR A 114 22.73 18.49 13.03
N LYS A 115 21.83 19.27 12.43
CA LYS A 115 20.37 19.17 12.68
C LYS A 115 19.82 17.78 12.34
N LEU A 116 20.32 17.16 11.28
CA LEU A 116 19.76 15.93 10.70
C LEU A 116 20.55 14.65 11.02
N ALA A 117 21.59 14.73 11.87
CA ALA A 117 22.49 13.60 12.13
C ALA A 117 21.75 12.36 12.65
N ASP A 118 20.88 12.52 13.65
CA ASP A 118 20.13 11.41 14.24
C ASP A 118 19.10 10.83 13.26
N GLN A 119 18.42 11.69 12.51
CA GLN A 119 17.43 11.31 11.51
C GLN A 119 18.07 10.46 10.41
N ILE A 120 19.24 10.88 9.92
CA ILE A 120 19.99 10.15 8.90
C ILE A 120 20.54 8.84 9.47
N ALA A 121 21.00 8.82 10.72
CA ALA A 121 21.43 7.58 11.36
C ALA A 121 20.30 6.53 11.41
N VAL A 122 19.09 6.94 11.78
CA VAL A 122 17.89 6.07 11.78
C VAL A 122 17.56 5.57 10.37
N LEU A 123 17.51 6.46 9.38
CA LEU A 123 17.17 6.08 8.00
C LEU A 123 18.25 5.22 7.33
N ARG A 124 19.53 5.43 7.65
CA ARG A 124 20.65 4.64 7.13
C ARG A 124 20.67 3.22 7.70
N ALA A 125 20.25 3.05 8.96
CA ALA A 125 20.14 1.74 9.60
C ALA A 125 18.84 1.00 9.26
N TRP A 126 17.88 1.67 8.60
CA TRP A 126 16.61 1.07 8.25
C TRP A 126 16.76 0.08 7.10
N ASP A 127 16.18 -1.10 7.28
CA ASP A 127 16.09 -2.16 6.27
C ASP A 127 14.93 -1.96 5.27
N TYR A 128 14.34 -0.75 5.26
CA TYR A 128 13.18 -0.37 4.44
C TYR A 128 11.92 -1.19 4.72
N ARG A 129 11.83 -1.83 5.88
CA ARG A 129 10.67 -2.61 6.29
C ARG A 129 9.77 -1.81 7.22
N TRP A 130 8.47 -1.75 6.92
CA TRP A 130 7.53 -1.17 7.85
C TRP A 130 7.31 -2.06 9.08
N SER A 131 7.03 -1.43 10.22
CA SER A 131 6.51 -2.09 11.41
C SER A 131 5.77 -1.06 12.26
N LYS A 132 4.88 -1.51 13.15
CA LYS A 132 4.15 -0.60 14.05
C LYS A 132 5.08 0.16 15.02
N ASP A 133 6.22 -0.42 15.37
CA ASP A 133 7.16 0.17 16.35
C ASP A 133 8.29 0.95 15.65
N SER A 134 8.26 1.04 14.31
CA SER A 134 9.32 1.65 13.51
C SER A 134 9.25 3.17 13.49
N VAL A 135 10.26 3.81 14.09
CA VAL A 135 10.53 5.24 13.95
C VAL A 135 10.98 5.58 12.52
N ALA A 136 11.76 4.70 11.90
CA ALA A 136 12.25 4.92 10.53
C ALA A 136 11.11 4.96 9.52
N THR A 137 10.05 4.16 9.72
CA THR A 137 8.85 4.20 8.88
C THR A 137 8.12 5.53 9.02
N SER A 138 7.91 6.04 10.24
CA SER A 138 7.32 7.37 10.46
C SER A 138 8.12 8.47 9.74
N LEU A 139 9.43 8.51 10.00
CA LEU A 139 10.31 9.54 9.46
C LEU A 139 10.41 9.45 7.93
N GLY A 140 10.56 8.23 7.39
CA GLY A 140 10.63 7.96 5.96
C GLY A 140 9.34 8.34 5.24
N VAL A 141 8.16 7.95 5.76
CA VAL A 141 6.87 8.29 5.16
C VAL A 141 6.63 9.79 5.16
N PHE A 142 6.86 10.49 6.29
CA PHE A 142 6.71 11.95 6.33
C PHE A 142 7.68 12.66 5.40
N TRP A 143 8.93 12.18 5.31
CA TRP A 143 9.89 12.68 4.33
C TRP A 143 9.40 12.44 2.89
N GLY A 144 8.88 11.25 2.62
CA GLY A 144 8.35 10.85 1.32
C GLY A 144 7.17 11.71 0.85
N GLU A 145 6.25 12.05 1.76
CA GLU A 145 5.13 12.97 1.47
C GLU A 145 5.64 14.38 1.14
N ASP A 146 6.57 14.91 1.94
CA ASP A 146 7.07 16.27 1.72
C ASP A 146 7.95 16.39 0.47
N VAL A 147 8.85 15.43 0.24
CA VAL A 147 9.77 15.45 -0.90
C VAL A 147 9.03 15.26 -2.22
N ARG A 148 7.99 14.41 -2.29
CA ARG A 148 7.16 14.27 -3.51
C ARG A 148 6.50 15.59 -3.88
N ARG A 149 6.03 16.34 -2.89
CA ARG A 149 5.41 17.65 -3.08
C ARG A 149 6.43 18.70 -3.52
N ARG A 150 7.58 18.79 -2.83
CA ARG A 150 8.62 19.78 -3.12
C ARG A 150 9.29 19.55 -4.47
N ALA A 151 9.70 18.31 -4.76
CA ALA A 151 10.39 17.97 -6.00
C ALA A 151 9.48 18.06 -7.23
N ALA A 152 8.15 18.04 -7.06
CA ALA A 152 7.20 18.25 -8.15
C ALA A 152 7.09 19.71 -8.61
N ASN A 153 7.73 20.66 -7.90
CA ASN A 153 7.64 22.11 -8.18
C ASN A 153 6.20 22.62 -8.38
N GLY A 154 5.23 22.07 -7.65
CA GLY A 154 3.81 22.45 -7.75
C GLY A 154 3.00 21.77 -8.86
N GLY A 155 3.54 20.76 -9.55
CA GLY A 155 2.82 20.03 -10.61
C GLY A 155 1.96 18.86 -10.12
N GLY A 156 0.77 18.69 -10.74
CA GLY A 156 0.02 17.44 -10.93
C GLY A 156 -0.55 16.68 -9.72
N ARG A 157 -1.62 15.91 -9.94
CA ARG A 157 -2.08 14.88 -8.98
C ARG A 157 -1.06 13.73 -8.96
N GLY A 158 -0.34 13.57 -7.85
CA GLY A 158 0.58 12.43 -7.62
C GLY A 158 1.99 12.79 -7.15
N GLY A 159 2.43 14.05 -7.30
CA GLY A 159 3.78 14.49 -6.91
C GLY A 159 4.89 13.92 -7.80
N ALA A 160 6.14 14.17 -7.42
CA ALA A 160 7.31 13.71 -8.15
C ALA A 160 7.51 12.18 -8.04
N ASN A 161 7.95 11.55 -9.14
CA ASN A 161 8.30 10.13 -9.14
C ASN A 161 9.70 9.88 -8.54
N GLU A 162 10.07 8.61 -8.35
CA GLU A 162 11.35 8.22 -7.77
C GLU A 162 12.54 8.77 -8.53
N GLU A 163 12.49 8.81 -9.86
CA GLU A 163 13.61 9.29 -10.67
C GLU A 163 13.83 10.79 -10.49
N THR A 164 12.75 11.58 -10.50
CA THR A 164 12.81 13.01 -10.21
C THR A 164 13.36 13.27 -8.81
N ILE A 165 12.94 12.49 -7.81
CA ILE A 165 13.41 12.63 -6.42
C ILE A 165 14.87 12.24 -6.27
N SER A 166 15.31 11.12 -6.86
CA SER A 166 16.71 10.69 -6.81
C SER A 166 17.67 11.67 -7.50
N LYS A 167 17.14 12.56 -8.35
CA LYS A 167 17.88 13.64 -9.02
C LYS A 167 17.61 15.03 -8.43
N ALA A 168 16.78 15.15 -7.39
CA ALA A 168 16.46 16.42 -6.77
C ALA A 168 17.70 17.07 -6.13
N SER A 169 17.67 18.39 -5.97
CA SER A 169 18.79 19.10 -5.34
C SER A 169 18.99 18.68 -3.88
N PRO A 170 20.23 18.74 -3.35
CA PRO A 170 20.49 18.46 -1.93
C PRO A 170 19.59 19.27 -0.99
N ASP A 171 19.32 20.54 -1.30
CA ASP A 171 18.47 21.40 -0.49
C ASP A 171 17.03 20.86 -0.40
N VAL A 172 16.43 20.46 -1.53
CA VAL A 172 15.08 19.86 -1.53
C VAL A 172 15.04 18.60 -0.67
N LEU A 173 16.05 17.73 -0.80
CA LEU A 173 16.10 16.46 -0.07
C LEU A 173 16.24 16.69 1.44
N LEU A 174 17.18 17.54 1.86
CA LEU A 174 17.50 17.80 3.27
C LEU A 174 16.43 18.65 3.96
N GLU A 175 15.91 19.68 3.30
CA GLU A 175 14.80 20.47 3.84
C GLU A 175 13.53 19.64 4.00
N SER A 176 13.28 18.67 3.09
CA SER A 176 12.16 17.74 3.25
C SER A 176 12.32 16.89 4.52
N LEU A 177 13.53 16.46 4.85
CA LEU A 177 13.78 15.67 6.06
C LEU A 177 13.64 16.52 7.32
N ALA A 178 14.14 17.76 7.29
CA ALA A 178 13.94 18.71 8.37
C ALA A 178 12.45 18.98 8.60
N SER A 179 11.70 19.24 7.53
CA SER A 179 10.25 19.45 7.55
C SER A 179 9.50 18.26 8.14
N ALA A 180 9.85 17.03 7.72
CA ALA A 180 9.28 15.79 8.24
C ALA A 180 9.53 15.63 9.75
N SER A 181 10.77 15.83 10.19
CA SER A 181 11.16 15.76 11.61
C SER A 181 10.43 16.82 12.46
N ASP A 182 10.37 18.05 11.97
CA ASP A 182 9.71 19.17 12.66
C ASP A 182 8.20 18.92 12.74
N LYS A 183 7.57 18.39 11.68
CA LYS A 183 6.14 18.04 11.68
C LYS A 183 5.82 16.93 12.67
N LEU A 184 6.60 15.85 12.70
CA LEU A 184 6.44 14.77 13.67
C LEU A 184 6.56 15.28 15.11
N THR A 185 7.53 16.16 15.37
CA THR A 185 7.71 16.78 16.69
C THR A 185 6.53 17.67 17.07
N ALA A 186 6.05 18.51 16.15
CA ALA A 186 4.93 19.40 16.41
C ALA A 186 3.61 18.64 16.67
N ASP A 187 3.39 17.55 15.94
CA ASP A 187 2.17 16.76 16.08
C ASP A 187 2.19 15.87 17.32
N PHE A 188 3.28 15.12 17.51
CA PHE A 188 3.34 13.98 18.43
C PHE A 188 4.32 14.20 19.60
N GLY A 189 4.96 15.38 19.67
CA GLY A 189 5.91 15.75 20.72
C GLY A 189 7.34 15.26 20.49
N SER A 190 7.56 14.34 19.54
CA SER A 190 8.88 13.84 19.18
C SER A 190 8.93 13.34 17.74
N TRP A 191 10.02 13.65 17.03
CA TRP A 191 10.29 13.04 15.72
C TRP A 191 10.53 11.52 15.79
N LYS A 192 10.82 11.00 17.00
CA LYS A 192 10.99 9.56 17.26
C LYS A 192 9.67 8.82 17.51
N THR A 193 8.54 9.36 17.08
CA THR A 193 7.23 8.73 17.28
C THR A 193 7.10 7.47 16.40
N PRO A 194 6.79 6.29 16.96
CA PRO A 194 6.62 5.05 16.19
C PRO A 194 5.42 5.09 15.23
N TRP A 195 5.50 4.37 14.12
CA TRP A 195 4.49 4.43 13.06
C TRP A 195 3.08 4.07 13.52
N GLY A 196 2.95 3.08 14.41
CA GLY A 196 1.67 2.62 14.95
C GLY A 196 0.95 3.68 15.77
N GLU A 197 1.64 4.66 16.35
CA GLU A 197 1.01 5.78 17.06
C GLU A 197 0.40 6.81 16.09
N ILE A 198 0.87 6.81 14.85
CA ILE A 198 0.46 7.75 13.80
C ILE A 198 -0.62 7.12 12.92
N ASN A 199 -0.38 5.93 12.38
CA ASN A 199 -1.19 5.31 11.34
C ASN A 199 -2.24 4.36 11.94
N ARG A 200 -3.51 4.76 11.85
CA ARG A 200 -4.60 4.14 12.59
C ARG A 200 -5.77 3.75 11.71
N PHE A 201 -6.39 2.62 12.04
CA PHE A 201 -7.73 2.27 11.62
C PHE A 201 -8.72 2.77 12.68
N GLN A 202 -9.75 3.49 12.26
CA GLN A 202 -10.81 3.94 13.16
C GLN A 202 -12.15 3.87 12.44
N ARG A 203 -13.14 3.32 13.14
CA ARG A 203 -14.53 3.23 12.70
C ARG A 203 -15.41 3.57 13.90
N LEU A 204 -16.00 4.76 13.90
CA LEU A 204 -16.76 5.30 15.05
C LEU A 204 -18.27 5.27 14.81
N THR A 205 -18.68 5.47 13.55
CA THR A 205 -20.09 5.61 13.17
C THR A 205 -20.40 4.75 11.95
N SER A 206 -21.68 4.66 11.58
CA SER A 206 -22.14 4.01 10.36
C SER A 206 -22.11 4.92 9.12
N ASP A 207 -21.51 6.11 9.22
CA ASP A 207 -21.53 7.09 8.15
C ASP A 207 -20.68 6.63 6.95
N ILE A 208 -21.13 6.93 5.74
CA ILE A 208 -20.35 6.65 4.52
C ILE A 208 -19.04 7.45 4.53
N VAL A 209 -19.14 8.74 4.91
CA VAL A 209 -17.99 9.59 5.16
C VAL A 209 -17.69 9.54 6.65
N GLN A 210 -16.71 8.74 7.03
CA GLN A 210 -16.35 8.53 8.43
C GLN A 210 -15.78 9.83 9.05
N PRO A 211 -16.31 10.26 10.21
CA PRO A 211 -15.62 11.24 11.04
C PRO A 211 -14.44 10.56 11.75
N PHE A 212 -13.36 11.31 11.97
CA PHE A 212 -12.17 10.85 12.70
C PHE A 212 -11.89 11.73 13.90
N ASN A 213 -11.39 11.11 14.98
CA ASN A 213 -11.08 11.78 16.24
C ASN A 213 -9.94 11.06 16.97
N ASP A 214 -8.85 11.78 17.25
CA ASP A 214 -7.66 11.25 17.92
C ASP A 214 -7.88 10.73 19.34
N SER A 215 -8.93 11.24 20.01
CA SER A 215 -9.36 10.78 21.34
C SER A 215 -10.25 9.53 21.28
N GLY A 216 -10.77 9.18 20.10
CA GLY A 216 -11.59 7.98 19.91
C GLY A 216 -10.76 6.70 19.86
N PRO A 217 -11.39 5.54 20.09
CA PRO A 217 -10.71 4.25 19.95
C PRO A 217 -10.23 4.07 18.51
N SER A 218 -9.04 3.52 18.34
CA SER A 218 -8.44 3.21 17.04
C SER A 218 -7.41 2.10 17.17
N ILE A 219 -7.08 1.43 16.08
CA ILE A 219 -6.15 0.28 16.03
C ILE A 219 -4.92 0.67 15.20
N PRO A 220 -3.68 0.39 15.65
CA PRO A 220 -2.49 0.65 14.85
C PRO A 220 -2.49 -0.21 13.58
N VAL A 221 -2.24 0.39 12.43
CA VAL A 221 -2.04 -0.34 11.17
C VAL A 221 -0.57 -0.27 10.79
N MET A 222 0.06 -1.43 10.69
CA MET A 222 1.51 -1.52 10.53
C MET A 222 1.99 -1.24 9.10
N PHE A 223 1.17 -1.53 8.09
CA PHE A 223 1.51 -1.35 6.69
C PHE A 223 1.17 0.05 6.16
N THR A 224 1.87 0.47 5.10
CA THR A 224 1.78 1.84 4.55
C THR A 224 0.99 1.86 3.23
N SER A 225 0.89 3.04 2.60
CA SER A 225 0.34 3.17 1.25
C SER A 225 1.15 2.40 0.21
N SER A 226 0.46 1.86 -0.80
CA SER A 226 1.06 1.27 -2.00
C SER A 226 1.97 2.23 -2.77
N ALA A 227 1.83 3.55 -2.55
CA ALA A 227 2.73 4.56 -3.13
C ALA A 227 4.21 4.33 -2.76
N TYR A 228 4.48 3.69 -1.61
CA TYR A 228 5.83 3.33 -1.16
C TYR A 228 6.23 1.90 -1.52
N GLY A 229 5.35 1.16 -2.21
CA GLY A 229 5.57 -0.22 -2.62
C GLY A 229 5.07 -1.28 -1.64
N SER A 230 4.29 -0.90 -0.63
CA SER A 230 3.67 -1.86 0.29
C SER A 230 2.64 -2.73 -0.43
N LEU A 231 2.73 -4.07 -0.29
CA LEU A 231 1.77 -5.02 -0.88
C LEU A 231 0.44 -4.99 -0.14
N ALA A 232 0.48 -5.18 1.18
CA ALA A 232 -0.59 -4.76 2.07
C ALA A 232 -0.64 -3.22 2.08
N SER A 233 -1.68 -2.63 1.50
CA SER A 233 -1.80 -1.20 1.29
C SER A 233 -2.82 -0.58 2.26
N PHE A 234 -2.41 0.52 2.88
CA PHE A 234 -3.26 1.37 3.70
C PHE A 234 -2.99 2.84 3.37
N GLY A 235 -3.90 3.44 2.59
CA GLY A 235 -3.83 4.85 2.22
C GLY A 235 -4.42 5.71 3.34
N ALA A 236 -3.53 6.26 4.18
CA ALA A 236 -3.88 7.08 5.33
C ALA A 236 -3.28 8.48 5.27
N ARG A 237 -3.96 9.42 5.93
CA ARG A 237 -3.55 10.83 6.06
C ARG A 237 -4.21 11.45 7.29
N ALA A 238 -3.71 12.61 7.71
CA ALA A 238 -4.43 13.45 8.66
C ALA A 238 -5.72 14.01 8.03
N TYR A 239 -6.77 14.07 8.84
CA TYR A 239 -8.07 14.69 8.55
C TYR A 239 -8.26 15.99 9.34
N PRO A 240 -9.21 16.86 8.97
CA PRO A 240 -9.51 18.07 9.73
C PRO A 240 -9.70 17.77 11.22
N GLY A 241 -8.95 18.45 12.09
CA GLY A 241 -9.01 18.26 13.54
C GLY A 241 -8.22 17.06 14.09
N THR A 242 -7.47 16.34 13.26
CA THR A 242 -6.65 15.18 13.68
C THR A 242 -5.18 15.40 13.38
N LYS A 243 -4.33 14.83 14.23
CA LYS A 243 -2.88 14.71 14.02
C LYS A 243 -2.53 13.30 13.56
N LYS A 244 -3.17 12.28 14.13
CA LYS A 244 -3.05 10.89 13.66
C LYS A 244 -3.59 10.77 12.24
N TRP A 245 -3.15 9.74 11.55
CA TRP A 245 -3.54 9.45 10.19
C TRP A 245 -4.52 8.30 10.17
N TYR A 246 -5.60 8.46 9.39
CA TYR A 246 -6.64 7.45 9.26
C TYR A 246 -6.76 6.97 7.82
N GLY A 247 -6.89 5.66 7.64
CA GLY A 247 -7.00 5.06 6.32
C GLY A 247 -8.39 5.13 5.74
N THR A 248 -8.48 5.49 4.47
CA THR A 248 -9.75 5.50 3.70
C THR A 248 -9.64 4.82 2.34
N SER A 249 -8.49 4.22 2.04
CA SER A 249 -8.26 3.42 0.85
C SER A 249 -7.20 2.36 1.14
N GLY A 250 -7.09 1.34 0.28
CA GLY A 250 -6.17 0.23 0.46
C GLY A 250 -6.89 -1.11 0.42
N ASN A 251 -6.33 -2.12 1.09
CA ASN A 251 -7.00 -3.41 1.24
C ASN A 251 -8.31 -3.22 2.03
N SER A 252 -9.40 -3.80 1.53
CA SER A 252 -10.70 -3.87 2.21
C SER A 252 -11.02 -5.32 2.56
N PHE A 253 -11.32 -6.12 1.54
CA PHE A 253 -11.41 -7.56 1.63
C PHE A 253 -10.10 -8.19 1.16
N VAL A 254 -9.55 -9.11 1.95
CA VAL A 254 -8.35 -9.88 1.59
C VAL A 254 -8.69 -11.35 1.72
N ALA A 255 -8.36 -12.14 0.70
CA ALA A 255 -8.50 -13.57 0.73
C ALA A 255 -7.30 -14.25 0.08
N VAL A 256 -6.91 -15.39 0.63
CA VAL A 256 -5.94 -16.31 0.04
C VAL A 256 -6.63 -17.66 -0.08
N VAL A 257 -6.65 -18.21 -1.29
CA VAL A 257 -7.43 -19.40 -1.65
C VAL A 257 -6.53 -20.43 -2.30
N GLU A 258 -6.67 -21.67 -1.88
CA GLU A 258 -6.00 -22.83 -2.46
C GLU A 258 -7.03 -23.77 -3.07
N PHE A 259 -6.88 -24.03 -4.37
CA PHE A 259 -7.79 -24.84 -5.19
C PHE A 259 -7.33 -26.31 -5.27
N GLY A 260 -7.23 -26.98 -4.12
CA GLY A 260 -6.99 -28.42 -4.05
C GLY A 260 -8.28 -29.25 -4.25
N PRO A 261 -8.22 -30.59 -4.07
CA PRO A 261 -9.42 -31.45 -4.11
C PRO A 261 -10.54 -31.01 -3.15
N LYS A 262 -10.16 -30.35 -2.04
CA LYS A 262 -11.05 -29.53 -1.22
C LYS A 262 -10.49 -28.10 -1.18
N VAL A 263 -11.36 -27.13 -1.38
CA VAL A 263 -10.99 -25.71 -1.34
C VAL A 263 -10.69 -25.32 0.10
N ARG A 264 -9.58 -24.61 0.29
CA ARG A 264 -9.23 -23.98 1.58
C ARG A 264 -9.00 -22.51 1.34
N ALA A 265 -9.47 -21.67 2.25
CA ALA A 265 -9.19 -20.24 2.19
C ALA A 265 -9.05 -19.63 3.57
N LYS A 266 -8.29 -18.54 3.61
CA LYS A 266 -8.24 -17.61 4.73
C LYS A 266 -8.65 -16.23 4.22
N ALA A 267 -9.46 -15.50 4.97
CA ALA A 267 -9.94 -14.18 4.57
C ALA A 267 -10.07 -13.21 5.75
N VAL A 268 -10.20 -11.93 5.46
CA VAL A 268 -10.55 -10.88 6.41
C VAL A 268 -11.24 -9.73 5.68
N THR A 269 -12.19 -9.09 6.35
CA THR A 269 -12.78 -7.81 5.92
C THR A 269 -12.32 -6.70 6.85
N ALA A 270 -11.93 -5.55 6.30
CA ALA A 270 -11.57 -4.38 7.09
C ALA A 270 -12.76 -3.94 7.95
N GLY A 271 -12.60 -3.95 9.28
CA GLY A 271 -13.69 -3.62 10.20
C GLY A 271 -14.48 -4.86 10.65
N GLY A 272 -15.57 -5.17 9.95
CA GLY A 272 -16.48 -6.28 10.28
C GLY A 272 -17.70 -6.29 9.35
N GLU A 273 -18.48 -7.36 9.38
CA GLU A 273 -19.58 -7.65 8.44
C GLU A 273 -20.92 -6.97 8.79
N SER A 274 -20.93 -5.94 9.64
CA SER A 274 -22.13 -5.18 9.97
C SER A 274 -21.92 -3.67 9.84
N GLY A 275 -22.93 -2.98 9.29
CA GLY A 275 -23.02 -1.52 9.27
C GLY A 275 -23.58 -0.91 10.57
N HIS A 276 -24.20 -1.72 11.43
CA HIS A 276 -24.85 -1.23 12.65
C HIS A 276 -23.85 -1.05 13.79
N VAL A 277 -23.73 0.16 14.33
CA VAL A 277 -22.74 0.52 15.37
C VAL A 277 -22.84 -0.34 16.64
N SER A 278 -24.04 -0.79 17.01
CA SER A 278 -24.26 -1.65 18.18
C SER A 278 -24.01 -3.15 17.92
N SER A 279 -23.78 -3.55 16.67
CA SER A 279 -23.50 -4.94 16.34
C SER A 279 -22.13 -5.34 16.84
N LYS A 280 -22.00 -6.55 17.42
CA LYS A 280 -20.68 -7.13 17.72
C LYS A 280 -19.82 -7.31 16.47
N HIS A 281 -20.45 -7.38 15.29
CA HIS A 281 -19.78 -7.50 13.99
C HIS A 281 -19.49 -6.15 13.30
N PHE A 282 -19.58 -5.05 14.03
CA PHE A 282 -19.27 -3.73 13.49
C PHE A 282 -17.76 -3.51 13.29
N ASN A 283 -16.92 -4.06 14.16
CA ASN A 283 -15.48 -3.78 14.15
C ASN A 283 -14.60 -4.94 14.64
N ASP A 284 -15.15 -6.16 14.67
CA ASP A 284 -14.53 -7.37 15.24
C ASP A 284 -13.41 -7.99 14.39
N GLU A 285 -13.31 -7.62 13.12
CA GLU A 285 -12.23 -8.04 12.22
C GLU A 285 -11.10 -7.00 12.09
N ALA A 286 -11.28 -5.76 12.55
CA ALA A 286 -10.30 -4.68 12.36
C ALA A 286 -8.89 -5.01 12.89
N GLN A 287 -8.79 -5.69 14.04
CA GLN A 287 -7.51 -6.11 14.60
C GLN A 287 -6.83 -7.19 13.74
N ARG A 288 -7.61 -8.12 13.18
CA ARG A 288 -7.13 -9.16 12.26
C ARG A 288 -6.61 -8.54 10.98
N TYR A 289 -7.38 -7.62 10.42
CA TYR A 289 -7.00 -6.85 9.24
C TYR A 289 -5.68 -6.12 9.44
N ALA A 290 -5.56 -5.37 10.55
CA ALA A 290 -4.39 -4.55 10.85
C ALA A 290 -3.11 -5.36 11.07
N THR A 291 -3.20 -6.67 11.32
CA THR A 291 -2.08 -7.56 11.64
C THR A 291 -1.84 -8.66 10.60
N GLY A 292 -2.71 -8.78 9.59
CA GLY A 292 -2.66 -9.89 8.63
C GLY A 292 -3.08 -11.25 9.20
N ASN A 293 -3.79 -11.27 10.34
CA ASN A 293 -4.27 -12.49 10.98
C ASN A 293 -5.61 -12.96 10.40
N LEU A 294 -5.59 -13.38 9.13
CA LEU A 294 -6.77 -13.81 8.39
C LEU A 294 -7.44 -15.03 9.06
N ARG A 295 -8.78 -15.04 9.08
CA ARG A 295 -9.59 -16.14 9.62
C ARG A 295 -9.84 -17.22 8.57
N ASP A 296 -10.10 -18.44 9.01
CA ASP A 296 -10.52 -19.51 8.11
C ASP A 296 -11.88 -19.22 7.47
N VAL A 297 -12.05 -19.64 6.22
CA VAL A 297 -13.33 -19.61 5.51
C VAL A 297 -13.94 -21.02 5.53
N TYR A 298 -15.16 -21.12 6.03
CA TYR A 298 -15.89 -22.37 6.14
C TYR A 298 -16.77 -22.59 4.90
N PHE A 299 -16.37 -23.51 4.03
CA PHE A 299 -17.11 -23.89 2.82
C PHE A 299 -18.03 -25.08 3.04
N TYR A 300 -17.72 -25.95 3.99
CA TYR A 300 -18.37 -27.25 4.17
C TYR A 300 -19.20 -27.27 5.46
N LYS A 301 -20.33 -27.99 5.43
CA LYS A 301 -21.30 -28.05 6.54
C LYS A 301 -20.66 -28.48 7.85
N GLU A 302 -19.70 -29.40 7.80
CA GLU A 302 -19.01 -29.92 8.97
C GLU A 302 -18.14 -28.86 9.65
N GLN A 303 -17.65 -27.87 8.89
CA GLN A 303 -16.86 -26.75 9.40
C GLN A 303 -17.71 -25.70 10.12
N LEU A 304 -19.04 -25.72 9.94
CA LEU A 304 -19.95 -24.79 10.62
C LEU A 304 -20.23 -25.20 12.08
N LYS A 305 -19.94 -26.47 12.43
CA LYS A 305 -20.19 -27.00 13.78
C LYS A 305 -19.40 -26.21 14.82
N GLY A 306 -20.12 -25.54 15.74
CA GLY A 306 -19.53 -24.70 16.78
C GLY A 306 -19.25 -23.25 16.34
N HIS A 307 -19.56 -22.89 15.10
CA HIS A 307 -19.36 -21.54 14.55
C HIS A 307 -20.66 -20.85 14.09
N THR A 308 -21.79 -21.57 14.06
CA THR A 308 -23.11 -20.98 13.76
C THR A 308 -23.64 -20.20 14.96
N GLU A 309 -23.88 -18.90 14.79
CA GLU A 309 -24.46 -18.04 15.84
C GLU A 309 -25.97 -17.84 15.70
N ARG A 310 -26.48 -17.89 14.47
CA ARG A 310 -27.90 -17.70 14.17
C ARG A 310 -28.28 -18.51 12.93
N GLU A 311 -29.43 -19.16 13.01
CA GLU A 311 -30.11 -19.74 11.86
C GLU A 311 -31.40 -18.94 11.60
N TYR A 312 -31.77 -18.77 10.33
CA TYR A 312 -33.02 -18.13 9.97
C TYR A 312 -33.61 -18.81 8.75
N HIS A 313 -34.94 -18.80 8.65
CA HIS A 313 -35.68 -19.34 7.53
C HIS A 313 -36.48 -18.20 6.91
N PRO A 314 -36.11 -17.70 5.71
CA PRO A 314 -36.89 -16.67 5.04
C PRO A 314 -38.34 -17.13 4.83
N GLY A 315 -39.31 -16.31 5.22
CA GLY A 315 -40.73 -16.56 4.95
C GLY A 315 -41.51 -17.31 6.04
N ASN A 316 -40.88 -17.62 7.18
CA ASN A 316 -41.56 -18.02 8.42
C ASN A 316 -41.64 -16.86 9.42
#